data_AF-A0A6I0EHV0-F1
#
_entry.id   AF-A0A6I0EHV0-F1
#
_cell.length_a   1.000
_cell.length_b   1.000
_cell.length_c   1.000
_cell.angle_alpha   90.00
_cell.angle_beta   90.00
_cell.angle_gamma   90.00
#
_symmetry.space_group_name_H-M   'P 1'
#
loop_
_entity.id
_entity.type
_entity.pdbx_description
1 polymer ?
#
loop_
_entity_poly.entity_id
_entity_poly.type
_entity_poly.pdbx_seq_one_letter_code
_entity_poly.pdbx_strand_id
1 'polypeptide(L)'
;MSSSNMRAMAVAAAALAVPLLAASETEARRGVKPYYSETYETKGPVRGYEGFLFPDYYCSYKRYPNRDCSVDARGRERCRVTGWRLEQTCQ
;
A
#
# COMPACT_ATOMS: atom_id res chain seq x y z
N MET A 1 35.73 -41.36 -49.79
CA MET A 1 34.42 -40.93 -49.25
C MET A 1 34.64 -39.79 -48.27
N SER A 2 33.87 -38.73 -48.45
CA SER A 2 33.89 -37.47 -47.70
C SER A 2 33.21 -37.63 -46.34
N SER A 3 33.77 -37.00 -45.30
CA SER A 3 33.00 -36.49 -44.16
C SER A 3 33.71 -35.25 -43.65
N SER A 4 33.23 -34.14 -44.20
CA SER A 4 33.69 -32.79 -43.98
C SER A 4 33.00 -32.16 -42.77
N ASN A 5 33.62 -31.09 -42.27
CA ASN A 5 33.02 -29.95 -41.55
C ASN A 5 33.10 -29.95 -40.02
N MET A 6 34.32 -29.65 -39.55
CA MET A 6 34.64 -28.34 -38.96
C MET A 6 33.43 -27.52 -38.46
N ARG A 7 33.28 -27.44 -37.14
CA ARG A 7 32.54 -26.37 -36.43
C ARG A 7 33.54 -25.71 -35.49
N ALA A 8 34.25 -24.69 -35.95
CA ALA A 8 33.85 -23.29 -35.91
C ALA A 8 33.85 -22.74 -34.46
N MET A 9 35.05 -22.25 -34.12
CA MET A 9 35.41 -21.02 -33.42
C MET A 9 34.64 -20.56 -32.16
N ALA A 10 35.50 -20.28 -31.18
CA ALA A 10 35.29 -19.67 -29.88
C ALA A 10 34.73 -18.23 -29.92
N VAL A 11 33.97 -17.93 -28.85
CA VAL A 11 34.00 -16.72 -28.01
C VAL A 11 33.96 -15.35 -28.69
N ALA A 12 32.87 -14.59 -28.45
CA ALA A 12 32.98 -13.15 -28.13
C ALA A 12 31.66 -12.55 -27.59
N ALA A 13 31.78 -11.98 -26.38
CA ALA A 13 31.11 -10.78 -25.87
C ALA A 13 29.57 -10.65 -26.01
N ALA A 14 28.84 -11.14 -25.01
CA ALA A 14 27.55 -10.54 -24.66
C ALA A 14 27.83 -9.16 -24.03
N ALA A 15 27.73 -8.11 -24.83
CA ALA A 15 27.79 -6.74 -24.36
C ALA A 15 26.68 -6.49 -23.35
N LEU A 16 27.07 -6.02 -22.17
CA LEU A 16 26.21 -5.58 -21.08
C LEU A 16 25.29 -4.47 -21.59
N ALA A 17 24.01 -4.80 -21.83
CA ALA A 17 22.99 -3.78 -21.98
C ALA A 17 22.71 -3.19 -20.59
N VAL A 18 23.26 -2.02 -20.36
CA VAL A 18 23.08 -1.18 -19.18
C VAL A 18 21.57 -0.99 -18.96
N PRO A 19 21.00 -1.32 -17.79
CA PRO A 19 19.66 -0.85 -17.48
C PRO A 19 19.73 0.69 -17.44
N LEU A 20 19.07 1.33 -18.40
CA LEU A 20 18.74 2.75 -18.32
C LEU A 20 17.99 2.93 -17.00
N LEU A 21 18.69 3.48 -16.01
CA LEU A 21 18.12 3.97 -14.77
C LEU A 21 16.97 4.90 -15.13
N ALA A 22 15.74 4.44 -14.93
CA ALA A 22 14.58 5.30 -14.85
C ALA A 22 14.78 6.18 -13.60
N ALA A 23 15.47 7.30 -13.76
CA ALA A 23 15.46 8.36 -12.79
C ALA A 23 14.08 9.02 -12.85
N SER A 24 13.06 8.38 -12.27
CA SER A 24 11.97 9.15 -11.70
C SER A 24 12.51 9.72 -10.39
N GLU A 25 13.23 10.83 -10.48
CA GLU A 25 13.36 11.71 -9.34
C GLU A 25 11.95 12.20 -9.07
N THR A 26 11.25 11.48 -8.19
CA THR A 26 10.23 12.10 -7.38
C THR A 26 10.96 13.25 -6.71
N GLU A 27 10.72 14.46 -7.20
CA GLU A 27 11.04 15.67 -6.45
C GLU A 27 10.29 15.53 -5.13
N ALA A 28 10.97 14.89 -4.16
CA ALA A 28 10.63 14.89 -2.78
C ALA A 28 10.58 16.36 -2.41
N ARG A 29 9.37 16.93 -2.45
CA ARG A 29 9.07 18.30 -2.06
C ARG A 29 9.65 18.49 -0.68
N ARG A 30 10.85 19.06 -0.64
CA ARG A 30 11.66 19.22 0.56
C ARG A 30 10.91 20.21 1.44
N GLY A 31 10.06 19.69 2.34
CA GLY A 31 9.24 20.49 3.26
C GLY A 31 7.77 20.09 3.37
N VAL A 32 7.21 19.30 2.45
CA VAL A 32 5.81 18.84 2.59
C VAL A 32 5.82 17.43 3.18
N LYS A 33 5.31 17.29 4.41
CA LYS A 33 5.14 15.96 5.00
C LYS A 33 4.15 15.15 4.15
N PRO A 34 4.45 13.89 3.83
CA PRO A 34 3.55 13.09 3.01
C PRO A 34 2.23 12.87 3.74
N TYR A 35 1.15 12.67 3.00
CA TYR A 35 -0.08 12.16 3.60
C TYR A 35 0.20 10.79 4.23
N TYR A 36 -0.20 10.61 5.49
CA TYR A 36 -0.12 9.35 6.20
C TYR A 36 -1.52 8.85 6.51
N SER A 37 -1.74 7.55 6.32
CA SER A 37 -2.97 6.90 6.75
C SER A 37 -2.71 5.47 7.19
N GLU A 38 -3.21 5.12 8.36
CA GLU A 38 -3.21 3.76 8.87
C GLU A 38 -4.59 3.36 9.37
N THR A 39 -4.87 2.06 9.31
CA THR A 39 -6.15 1.48 9.68
C THR A 39 -5.95 0.34 10.65
N TYR A 40 -6.75 0.30 11.71
CA TYR A 40 -6.70 -0.74 12.74
C TYR A 40 -8.07 -1.34 12.98
N GLU A 41 -8.13 -2.67 13.00
CA GLU A 41 -9.33 -3.42 13.38
C GLU A 41 -9.31 -3.72 14.87
N THR A 42 -10.40 -3.39 15.55
CA THR A 42 -10.50 -3.46 17.01
C THR A 42 -11.84 -4.03 17.43
N LYS A 43 -11.90 -4.66 18.61
CA LYS A 43 -13.14 -5.23 19.15
C LYS A 43 -14.16 -4.16 19.58
N GLY A 44 -13.73 -2.93 19.80
CA GLY A 44 -14.55 -1.84 20.32
C GLY A 44 -14.03 -0.48 19.84
N PRO A 45 -14.79 0.62 20.03
CA PRO A 45 -14.41 1.92 19.50
C PRO A 45 -13.22 2.53 20.27
N VAL A 46 -12.00 2.31 19.77
CA VAL A 46 -10.79 2.91 20.32
C VAL A 46 -10.62 4.36 19.84
N ARG A 47 -9.86 5.17 20.60
CA ARG A 47 -9.50 6.54 20.20
C ARG A 47 -8.12 6.55 19.54
N GLY A 48 -8.00 7.33 18.47
CA GLY A 48 -6.73 7.63 17.83
C GLY A 48 -6.15 8.94 18.35
N TYR A 49 -5.10 9.40 17.69
CA TYR A 49 -4.49 10.68 17.99
C TYR A 49 -5.21 11.80 17.24
N GLU A 50 -5.46 12.91 17.92
CA GLU A 50 -6.07 14.13 17.39
C GLU A 50 -5.21 15.31 17.81
N GLY A 51 -4.64 16.02 16.84
CA GLY A 51 -3.82 17.21 17.10
C GLY A 51 -2.62 17.36 16.18
N PHE A 52 -1.84 18.41 16.44
CA PHE A 52 -0.63 18.72 15.69
C PHE A 52 0.56 17.90 16.19
N LEU A 53 1.33 17.34 15.26
CA LEU A 53 2.70 16.87 15.47
C LEU A 53 3.66 17.96 14.98
N PHE A 54 4.75 18.15 15.71
CA PHE A 54 5.74 19.17 15.38
C PHE A 54 6.64 18.76 14.18
N PRO A 55 7.04 19.71 13.32
CA PRO A 55 6.30 20.93 13.00
C PRO A 55 5.04 20.57 12.19
N ASP A 56 3.99 21.40 12.32
CA ASP A 56 2.91 21.60 11.33
C ASP A 56 2.26 20.38 10.64
N TYR A 57 2.05 19.28 11.36
CA TYR A 57 1.43 18.07 10.79
C TYR A 57 0.20 17.67 11.59
N TYR A 58 -0.99 17.93 11.07
CA TYR A 58 -2.21 17.66 11.82
C TYR A 58 -2.66 16.22 11.59
N CYS A 59 -2.86 15.51 12.68
CA CYS A 59 -3.38 14.17 12.67
C CYS A 59 -4.80 14.15 13.23
N SER A 60 -5.67 13.36 12.59
CA SER A 60 -7.05 13.13 13.03
C SER A 60 -7.39 11.65 12.93
N TYR A 61 -8.45 11.22 13.61
CA TYR A 61 -8.93 9.85 13.49
C TYR A 61 -10.44 9.76 13.28
N LYS A 62 -10.85 8.72 12.57
CA LYS A 62 -12.26 8.34 12.39
C LYS A 62 -12.50 6.93 12.90
N ARG A 63 -13.73 6.68 13.34
CA ARG A 63 -14.18 5.38 13.84
C ARG A 63 -15.34 4.91 12.98
N TYR A 64 -15.21 3.73 12.41
CA TYR A 64 -16.24 3.11 11.59
C TYR A 64 -16.71 1.81 12.25
N PRO A 65 -18.00 1.66 12.58
CA PRO A 65 -18.52 0.40 13.07
C PRO A 65 -18.58 -0.62 11.93
N ASN A 66 -17.96 -1.77 12.12
CA ASN A 66 -18.12 -2.91 11.22
C ASN A 66 -19.44 -3.60 11.55
N ARG A 67 -20.31 -3.76 10.55
CA ARG A 67 -21.64 -4.34 10.71
C ARG A 67 -21.71 -5.65 9.95
N ASP A 68 -22.25 -6.65 10.62
CA ASP A 68 -22.71 -7.88 9.99
C ASP A 68 -24.25 -7.85 9.95
N CYS A 69 -24.80 -7.95 8.74
CA CYS A 69 -26.22 -7.81 8.48
C CYS A 69 -26.77 -9.14 7.97
N SER A 70 -27.85 -9.60 8.60
CA SER A 70 -28.58 -10.79 8.19
C SER A 70 -30.02 -10.42 7.86
N VAL A 71 -30.58 -11.12 6.88
CA VAL A 71 -31.98 -10.96 6.47
C VAL A 71 -32.74 -12.20 6.92
N ASP A 72 -33.84 -12.02 7.65
CA ASP A 72 -34.68 -13.13 8.08
C ASP A 72 -35.60 -13.63 6.95
N ALA A 73 -36.23 -14.79 7.15
CA ALA A 73 -37.16 -15.38 6.18
C ALA A 73 -38.39 -14.50 5.86
N ARG A 74 -38.61 -13.42 6.61
CA ARG A 74 -39.68 -12.43 6.40
C ARG A 74 -39.16 -11.16 5.72
N GLY A 75 -37.92 -11.15 5.25
CA GLY A 75 -37.28 -10.03 4.57
C GLY A 75 -36.83 -8.89 5.49
N ARG A 76 -36.79 -9.09 6.82
CA ARG A 76 -36.33 -8.05 7.73
C ARG A 76 -34.82 -8.13 7.91
N GLU A 77 -34.15 -7.00 7.67
CA GLU A 77 -32.72 -6.86 7.92
C GLU A 77 -32.44 -6.59 9.40
N ARG A 78 -31.44 -7.28 9.95
CA ARG A 78 -30.88 -7.02 11.27
C ARG A 78 -29.37 -6.94 11.17
N CYS A 79 -28.83 -5.79 11.52
CA CYS A 79 -27.39 -5.55 11.57
C CYS A 79 -26.89 -5.52 13.01
N ARG A 80 -25.76 -6.17 13.27
CA ARG A 80 -25.04 -6.10 14.54
C ARG A 80 -23.65 -5.52 14.30
N VAL A 81 -23.20 -4.65 15.21
CA VAL A 81 -21.80 -4.22 15.23
C VAL A 81 -20.94 -5.37 15.73
N THR A 82 -20.02 -5.84 14.90
CA THR A 82 -19.12 -6.98 15.18
C THR A 82 -17.70 -6.55 15.49
N GLY A 83 -17.32 -5.33 15.10
CA GLY A 83 -16.02 -4.74 15.36
C GLY A 83 -16.00 -3.26 14.98
N TRP A 84 -14.82 -2.67 15.09
CA TRP A 84 -14.58 -1.27 14.80
C TRP A 84 -13.28 -1.10 14.05
N ARG A 85 -13.35 -0.33 12.97
CA ARG A 85 -12.19 0.13 12.22
C ARG A 85 -11.83 1.54 12.67
N LEU A 86 -10.63 1.73 13.18
CA LEU A 86 -10.04 3.04 13.37
C LEU A 86 -9.22 3.41 12.14
N GLU A 87 -9.43 4.60 11.62
CA GLU A 87 -8.62 5.18 10.53
C GLU A 87 -7.91 6.41 11.10
N GLN A 88 -6.58 6.36 11.17
CA GLN A 88 -5.72 7.47 11.54
C GLN A 88 -5.23 8.13 10.25
N THR A 89 -5.31 9.45 10.17
CA THR A 89 -4.76 10.23 9.05
C THR A 89 -3.90 11.37 9.58
N CYS A 90 -2.86 11.75 8.82
CA CYS A 90 -2.06 12.94 9.11
C CYS A 90 -1.68 13.68 7.83
N GLN A 91 -1.76 15.01 7.85
CA GLN A 91 -1.48 15.92 6.73
C GLN A 91 -1.18 17.35 7.16
#